data_AF-T1D4B8-F1
#
_entry.id   AF-T1D4B8-F1
#
_cell.length_a   1.000
_cell.length_b   1.000
_cell.length_c   1.000
_cell.angle_alpha   90.00
_cell.angle_beta   90.00
_cell.angle_gamma   90.00
#
_symmetry.space_group_name_H-M   'P 1'
#
loop_
_entity.id
_entity.type
_entity.pdbx_description
1 polymer ?
#
loop_
_entity_poly.entity_id
_entity_poly.type
_entity_poly.pdbx_seq_one_letter_code
_entity_poly.pdbx_strand_id
1 'polypeptide(L)'
;GVWVVGTDDQAETDLEGTAVAQPMVWVLGAEGSGLRRLTREACDQRVRIPMLGSVESLNVSVAAGICLYETRRRRPHSSASDPG
;
A
#
# COMPACT_ATOMS: atom_id res chain seq x y z
N GLY A 1 -16.59 -5.58 4.02
CA GLY A 1 -15.44 -6.00 3.19
C GLY A 1 -14.17 -5.41 3.77
N VAL A 2 -13.00 -5.77 3.23
CA VAL A 2 -11.69 -5.18 3.57
C VAL A 2 -11.21 -4.41 2.33
N TRP A 3 -10.72 -3.20 2.50
CA TRP A 3 -10.16 -2.39 1.41
C TRP A 3 -8.78 -2.96 0.99
N VAL A 4 -8.65 -3.40 -0.26
CA VAL A 4 -7.47 -4.08 -0.79
C VAL A 4 -6.58 -3.10 -1.54
N VAL A 5 -5.39 -2.83 -1.01
CA VAL A 5 -4.41 -1.95 -1.64
C VAL A 5 -3.23 -2.76 -2.17
N GLY A 6 -2.98 -2.66 -3.48
CA GLY A 6 -1.85 -3.29 -4.15
C GLY A 6 -0.69 -2.33 -4.37
N THR A 7 0.55 -2.79 -4.19
CA THR A 7 1.75 -2.06 -4.64
C THR A 7 2.07 -2.40 -6.10
N ASP A 8 2.17 -1.39 -6.95
CA ASP A 8 2.39 -1.52 -8.39
C ASP A 8 3.26 -0.34 -8.85
N ASP A 9 4.42 -0.61 -9.45
CA ASP A 9 5.36 0.41 -9.94
C ASP A 9 4.77 1.29 -11.05
N GLN A 10 3.79 0.74 -11.78
CA GLN A 10 3.06 1.43 -12.84
C GLN A 10 1.79 2.13 -12.33
N ALA A 11 1.52 2.15 -11.02
CA ALA A 11 0.38 2.87 -10.48
C ALA A 11 0.56 4.39 -10.66
N GLU A 12 -0.53 5.08 -10.96
CA GLU A 12 -0.52 6.56 -11.09
C GLU A 12 -0.47 7.27 -9.73
N THR A 13 -0.99 6.62 -8.69
CA THR A 13 -1.08 7.18 -7.34
C THR A 13 0.17 6.84 -6.53
N ASP A 14 0.80 7.85 -5.95
CA ASP A 14 1.90 7.64 -5.00
C ASP A 14 1.38 7.15 -3.64
N LEU A 15 2.23 6.50 -2.85
CA LEU A 15 1.88 5.93 -1.55
C LEU A 15 1.17 6.93 -0.61
N GLU A 16 1.54 8.20 -0.67
CA GLU A 16 0.94 9.29 0.11
C GLU A 16 -0.55 9.50 -0.23
N GLY A 17 -0.96 9.17 -1.46
CA GLY A 17 -2.35 9.20 -1.93
C GLY A 17 -3.17 7.95 -1.54
N THR A 18 -2.59 6.99 -0.82
CA THR A 18 -3.33 5.79 -0.39
C THR A 18 -4.52 6.17 0.50
N ALA A 19 -5.67 5.54 0.30
CA ALA A 19 -6.79 5.65 1.22
C ALA A 19 -6.48 4.89 2.52
N VAL A 20 -6.55 5.57 3.67
CA VAL A 20 -6.31 4.97 4.99
C VAL A 20 -7.65 4.48 5.57
N ALA A 21 -8.28 3.54 4.87
CA ALA A 21 -9.56 2.95 5.26
C ALA A 21 -9.39 1.92 6.41
N GLN A 22 -10.46 1.65 7.14
CA GLN A 22 -10.55 0.52 8.07
C GLN A 22 -11.82 -0.30 7.81
N PRO A 23 -11.74 -1.64 7.73
CA PRO A 23 -10.53 -2.48 7.69
C PRO A 23 -9.85 -2.45 6.29
N MET A 24 -8.51 -2.55 6.25
CA MET A 24 -7.72 -2.59 4.99
C MET A 24 -6.63 -3.66 5.01
N VAL A 25 -6.20 -4.12 3.83
CA VAL A 25 -5.11 -5.08 3.62
C VAL A 25 -4.16 -4.60 2.53
N TRP A 26 -2.87 -4.85 2.73
CA TRP A 26 -1.83 -4.62 1.73
C TRP A 26 -1.53 -5.90 0.95
N VAL A 27 -1.42 -5.78 -0.37
CA VAL A 27 -1.00 -6.87 -1.26
C VAL A 27 0.26 -6.42 -1.98
N LEU A 28 1.37 -7.11 -1.70
CA LEU A 28 2.66 -6.79 -2.26
C LEU A 28 3.07 -7.83 -3.30
N GLY A 29 3.56 -7.34 -4.44
CA GLY A 29 4.09 -8.16 -5.52
C GLY A 29 5.49 -8.70 -5.22
N ALA A 30 5.92 -9.72 -5.97
CA ALA A 30 7.30 -10.17 -5.89
C ALA A 30 8.23 -9.10 -6.48
N GLU A 31 9.48 -9.08 -6.02
CA GLU A 31 10.51 -8.19 -6.58
C GLU A 31 10.63 -8.40 -8.11
N GLY A 32 10.73 -7.29 -8.84
CA GLY A 32 10.79 -7.25 -10.31
C GLY A 32 9.46 -7.58 -11.01
N SER A 33 8.90 -8.76 -10.80
CA SER A 33 7.67 -9.21 -11.50
C SER A 33 6.38 -8.56 -10.99
N GLY A 34 6.42 -7.92 -9.82
CA GLY A 34 5.29 -7.23 -9.23
C GLY A 34 4.10 -8.13 -8.92
N LEU A 35 2.90 -7.56 -9.00
CA LEU A 35 1.65 -8.27 -8.79
C LEU A 35 1.25 -9.07 -10.04
N ARG A 36 0.77 -10.30 -9.83
CA ARG A 36 0.11 -11.07 -10.89
C ARG A 36 -1.11 -10.33 -11.39
N ARG A 37 -1.41 -10.40 -12.69
CA ARG A 37 -2.50 -9.67 -13.35
C ARG A 37 -3.84 -9.75 -12.59
N LEU A 38 -4.31 -10.95 -12.27
CA LEU A 38 -5.60 -11.12 -11.58
C LEU A 38 -5.58 -10.55 -10.15
N THR A 39 -4.45 -10.66 -9.45
CA THR A 39 -4.28 -10.06 -8.12
C THR A 39 -4.32 -8.53 -8.20
N ARG A 40 -3.67 -7.96 -9.22
CA ARG A 40 -3.68 -6.53 -9.51
C ARG A 40 -5.09 -6.01 -9.83
N GLU A 41 -5.87 -6.77 -10.60
CA GLU A 41 -7.27 -6.45 -10.95
C GLU A 41 -8.22 -6.57 -9.76
N ALA A 42 -7.89 -7.38 -8.76
CA ALA A 42 -8.67 -7.56 -7.54
C ALA A 42 -8.40 -6.49 -6.45
N CYS A 43 -7.45 -5.58 -6.67
CA CYS A 43 -7.17 -4.50 -5.73
C CYS A 43 -8.16 -3.34 -5.93
N ASP A 44 -8.75 -2.85 -4.84
CA ASP A 44 -9.62 -1.66 -4.86
C ASP A 44 -8.83 -0.38 -5.20
N GLN A 45 -7.55 -0.34 -4.79
CA GLN A 45 -6.62 0.73 -5.12
C GLN A 45 -5.24 0.17 -5.42
N ARG A 46 -4.50 0.84 -6.32
CA ARG A 46 -3.08 0.57 -6.56
C ARG A 46 -2.26 1.82 -6.31
N VAL A 47 -1.11 1.65 -5.69
CA VAL A 47 -0.18 2.74 -5.41
C VAL A 47 1.26 2.33 -5.68
N ARG A 48 2.12 3.31 -5.97
CA ARG A 48 3.57 3.13 -6.09
C ARG A 48 4.30 3.78 -4.93
N ILE A 49 5.46 3.23 -4.56
CA ILE A 49 6.41 3.90 -3.69
C ILE A 49 7.31 4.74 -4.59
N PRO A 50 7.32 6.09 -4.48
CA PRO A 50 8.20 6.91 -5.29
C PRO A 50 9.66 6.52 -5.04
N MET A 51 10.38 6.17 -6.10
CA MET A 51 11.81 5.86 -6.05
C MET A 51 12.58 6.85 -6.89
N LEU A 52 13.73 7.32 -6.39
CA LEU A 52 14.63 8.17 -7.15
C LEU A 52 15.67 7.30 -7.88
N GLY A 53 15.91 7.59 -9.16
CA GLY A 53 16.93 6.91 -9.97
C GLY A 53 16.39 5.70 -10.74
N SER A 54 17.29 4.78 -11.11
CA SER A 54 17.02 3.66 -12.02
C SER A 54 16.78 2.32 -11.30
N VAL A 55 16.31 2.36 -10.05
CA VAL A 55 16.00 1.12 -9.33
C VAL A 55 14.66 0.59 -9.82
N GLU A 56 14.66 -0.60 -10.41
CA GLU A 56 13.45 -1.22 -10.97
C GLU A 56 12.47 -1.70 -9.89
N SER A 57 12.96 -2.12 -8.72
CA SER A 57 12.12 -2.66 -7.65
C SER A 57 12.78 -2.55 -6.29
N LEU A 58 11.95 -2.46 -5.24
CA LEU A 58 12.40 -2.62 -3.86
C LEU A 58 12.28 -4.08 -3.44
N ASN A 59 13.14 -4.46 -2.51
CA ASN A 59 12.91 -5.66 -1.73
C ASN A 59 11.51 -5.63 -1.09
N VAL A 60 10.77 -6.73 -1.19
CA VAL A 60 9.36 -6.76 -0.76
C VAL A 60 9.18 -6.45 0.73
N SER A 61 10.16 -6.81 1.58
CA SER A 61 10.10 -6.53 3.01
C SER A 61 10.29 -5.03 3.31
N VAL A 62 11.11 -4.35 2.52
CA VAL A 62 11.31 -2.89 2.60
C VAL A 62 10.04 -2.18 2.16
N ALA A 63 9.45 -2.58 1.03
CA ALA A 63 8.18 -2.04 0.56
C ALA A 63 7.07 -2.22 1.60
N ALA A 64 6.95 -3.41 2.20
CA ALA A 64 5.99 -3.69 3.25
C ALA A 64 6.19 -2.77 4.47
N GLY A 65 7.44 -2.61 4.93
CA GLY A 65 7.78 -1.71 6.04
C GLY A 65 7.35 -0.26 5.78
N ILE A 66 7.62 0.26 4.58
CA ILE A 66 7.23 1.61 4.17
C ILE A 66 5.71 1.76 4.13
N CYS A 67 4.99 0.83 3.49
CA CYS A 67 3.53 0.85 3.40
C CYS A 67 2.85 0.82 4.79
N LEU A 68 3.33 -0.06 5.68
CA LEU A 68 2.81 -0.18 7.03
C LEU A 68 3.10 1.07 7.87
N TYR A 69 4.32 1.62 7.76
CA TYR A 69 4.71 2.85 8.44
C TYR A 69 3.83 4.02 8.00
N GLU A 70 3.67 4.24 6.69
CA GLU A 70 2.88 5.34 6.16
C GLU A 70 1.41 5.21 6.54
N THR A 71 0.87 3.98 6.50
CA THR A 71 -0.47 3.67 7.00
C THR A 71 -0.60 4.07 8.48
N ARG A 72 0.34 3.68 9.34
CA ARG A 72 0.31 4.01 10.77
C ARG A 72 0.47 5.51 11.04
N ARG A 73 1.34 6.18 10.28
CA ARG A 73 1.63 7.62 10.39
C ARG A 73 0.40 8.46 10.05
N ARG A 74 -0.35 8.07 9.01
CA ARG A 74 -1.55 8.77 8.55
C ARG A 74 -2.82 8.32 9.25
N ARG A 75 -2.80 7.19 9.97
CA ARG A 75 -3.91 6.84 10.84
C ARG A 75 -4.04 7.91 11.93
N PRO A 76 -5.18 8.62 12.01
CA PRO A 76 -5.43 9.46 13.17
C PRO A 76 -5.28 8.58 14.41
N HIS A 77 -4.64 9.11 15.45
CA HIS A 77 -4.74 8.48 16.76
C HIS A 77 -6.21 8.52 17.11
N SER A 78 -6.91 7.40 16.96
CA SER A 78 -8.16 7.19 17.65
C SER A 78 -7.79 7.20 19.14
N SER A 79 -7.84 8.36 19.78
CA SER A 79 -8.22 8.39 21.19
C SER A 79 -9.50 7.59 21.23
N ALA A 80 -9.46 6.44 21.89
CA ALA A 80 -10.63 5.59 22.05
C ALA A 80 -11.80 6.50 22.45
N SER A 81 -12.74 6.70 21.53
CA SER A 81 -14.02 7.26 21.87
C SER A 81 -14.74 6.16 22.63
N ASP A 82 -14.60 6.30 23.95
CA ASP A 82 -15.52 5.95 25.01
C ASP A 82 -16.88 5.40 24.49
N PRO A 83 -17.30 4.19 24.90
CA PRO A 83 -18.64 3.71 24.61
C PRO A 83 -19.64 4.52 25.45
N GLY A 84 -20.15 5.60 24.86
CA GLY A 84 -21.36 6.29 25.30
C GLY A 84 -22.61 5.63 24.72
#